data_AF-A0A3D5ATP4-F1
#
_entry.id   AF-A0A3D5ATP4-F1
#
_cell.length_a   1.000
_cell.length_b   1.000
_cell.length_c   1.000
_cell.angle_alpha   90.00
_cell.angle_beta   90.00
_cell.angle_gamma   90.00
#
_symmetry.space_group_name_H-M   'P 1'
#
loop_
_entity.id
_entity.type
_entity.pdbx_description
1 polymer ?
#
loop_
_entity_poly.entity_id
_entity_poly.type
_entity_poly.pdbx_seq_one_letter_code
_entity_poly.pdbx_strand_id
1 'polypeptide(L)'
;MTKTAPARKRLLIVAATLATVVLLVLVALYAVVMTVDIANYRGQVETLLSQSLEREVKMGGTIRLERSLNPRVIVDNITVANPSWASRPSLATIKQLQLRIALWPLLVQRLQIIEFKLVGADILLERRRDGTPNWILGARNGGAEESEIVAEVLSLGMQHSKVTYRVPDGSQLQLGIDDLRTELAPGRPLRVRLKARTEDVPVVIVLDGDTPEALLSPTQAWRFRGSVASGDFHADVSGNAYDLLRLSGVEMDLRYYGTRSGVLRSFVTRQIPKFAEYRGEAHFKSESTGLSFEVNAEGSDAELSRLWGNGDEVSPLAINMRHLTIRGHSTAPSLPMLLTRSSWELAAQDAELRWQYPEREPSTVIERATVAAAVRPGQPIEVRVQGRHRDRTVTARGTLGSIEALLASKAAWRIDAEMESDWLSGKFGGALRKPLSDGRIEGEFDVRTGTLSSLGELLGVELPPSRPVRLSGKVARDPEHLQFSDLQFALGESWLQGNLAWSDKASPRLHVALAPSVIRFEDLRHTFGPVSARRTESKESKDGMAIPAIPLTGEWMRAADADLSLDDVKFFDADRVLVALNGELRLVNGRLEVNNLRSAASGAPTVVNMTIDARRDPAEVNAVIDAKSI
;
A
#
# COMPACT_ATOMS: atom_id res chain seq x y z
N MET A 1 0.30 64.89 -81.15
CA MET A 1 -0.54 64.93 -79.93
C MET A 1 -0.84 63.50 -79.49
N THR A 2 -0.20 63.00 -78.44
CA THR A 2 -0.58 61.75 -77.76
C THR A 2 -0.41 61.99 -76.26
N LYS A 3 -1.55 62.11 -75.57
CA LYS A 3 -1.66 62.48 -74.14
C LYS A 3 -1.54 61.19 -73.32
N THR A 4 -0.41 60.95 -72.68
CA THR A 4 -0.24 59.83 -71.73
C THR A 4 -1.06 60.11 -70.46
N ALA A 5 -2.07 59.27 -70.19
CA ALA A 5 -2.84 59.31 -68.95
C ALA A 5 -1.95 58.91 -67.75
N PRO A 6 -2.09 59.53 -66.56
CA PRO A 6 -1.08 59.47 -65.51
C PRO A 6 -1.17 58.15 -64.70
N ALA A 7 -0.02 57.54 -64.43
CA ALA A 7 0.13 56.27 -63.68
C ALA A 7 -0.64 56.22 -62.34
N ARG A 8 -0.89 57.37 -61.69
CA ARG A 8 -1.75 57.49 -60.50
C ARG A 8 -3.20 57.02 -60.72
N LYS A 9 -3.80 57.31 -61.89
CA LYS A 9 -5.17 56.85 -62.20
C LYS A 9 -5.23 55.33 -62.36
N ARG A 10 -4.21 54.71 -62.95
CA ARG A 10 -4.14 53.24 -63.10
C ARG A 10 -3.94 52.54 -61.76
N LEU A 11 -3.09 53.08 -60.89
CA LEU A 11 -2.91 52.57 -59.53
C LEU A 11 -4.19 52.67 -58.69
N LEU A 12 -4.91 53.80 -58.77
CA LEU A 12 -6.19 53.99 -58.08
C LEU A 12 -7.29 53.06 -58.62
N ILE A 13 -7.32 52.81 -59.93
CA ILE A 13 -8.27 51.86 -60.53
C ILE A 13 -7.94 50.43 -60.08
N VAL A 14 -6.67 50.01 -60.10
CA VAL A 14 -6.28 48.67 -59.63
C VAL A 14 -6.57 48.49 -58.13
N ALA A 15 -6.27 49.49 -57.30
CA ALA A 15 -6.60 49.46 -55.87
C ALA A 15 -8.11 49.45 -55.61
N ALA A 16 -8.90 50.23 -56.36
CA ALA A 16 -10.35 50.24 -56.26
C ALA A 16 -10.98 48.91 -56.73
N THR A 17 -10.45 48.31 -57.80
CA THR A 17 -10.89 47.00 -58.28
C THR A 17 -10.56 45.90 -57.27
N LEU A 18 -9.35 45.90 -56.68
CA LEU A 18 -8.96 44.94 -55.65
C LEU A 18 -9.83 45.10 -54.39
N ALA A 19 -10.07 46.33 -53.94
CA ALA A 19 -10.96 46.62 -52.81
C ALA A 19 -12.42 46.18 -53.09
N THR A 20 -12.89 46.34 -54.33
CA THR A 20 -14.23 45.88 -54.75
C THR A 20 -14.32 44.36 -54.80
N VAL A 21 -13.30 43.66 -55.32
CA VAL A 21 -13.25 42.20 -55.31
C VAL A 21 -13.20 41.67 -53.88
N VAL A 22 -12.37 42.25 -53.01
CA VAL A 22 -12.33 41.91 -51.59
C VAL A 22 -13.70 42.15 -50.95
N LEU A 23 -14.33 43.31 -51.19
CA LEU A 23 -15.68 43.60 -50.68
C LEU A 23 -16.72 42.60 -51.19
N LEU A 24 -16.71 42.22 -52.47
CA LEU A 24 -17.62 41.23 -53.03
C LEU A 24 -17.41 39.84 -52.42
N VAL A 25 -16.16 39.44 -52.19
CA VAL A 25 -15.83 38.19 -51.49
C VAL A 25 -16.31 38.25 -50.03
N LEU A 26 -16.12 39.38 -49.34
CA LEU A 26 -16.64 39.61 -47.98
C LEU A 26 -18.16 39.54 -47.93
N VAL A 27 -18.85 40.15 -48.89
CA VAL A 27 -20.32 40.13 -49.00
C VAL A 27 -20.83 38.73 -49.35
N ALA A 28 -20.17 38.02 -50.27
CA ALA A 28 -20.54 36.64 -50.62
C ALA A 28 -20.36 35.69 -49.43
N LEU A 29 -19.25 35.82 -48.71
CA LEU A 29 -18.96 35.01 -47.52
C LEU A 29 -19.92 35.34 -46.38
N TYR A 30 -20.25 36.62 -46.18
CA TYR A 30 -21.30 37.07 -45.27
C TYR A 30 -22.67 36.51 -45.67
N ALA A 31 -23.00 36.53 -46.95
CA ALA A 31 -24.27 36.00 -47.47
C ALA A 31 -24.39 34.49 -47.19
N VAL A 32 -23.34 33.71 -47.47
CA VAL A 32 -23.28 32.26 -47.17
C VAL A 32 -23.51 31.99 -45.68
N VAL A 33 -22.84 32.73 -44.79
CA VAL A 33 -23.04 32.59 -43.33
C VAL A 33 -24.46 32.96 -42.88
N MET A 34 -25.12 33.88 -43.59
CA MET A 34 -26.48 34.32 -43.27
C MET A 34 -27.58 33.41 -43.83
N THR A 35 -27.37 32.81 -45.01
CA THR A 35 -28.40 32.05 -45.75
C THR A 35 -28.34 30.54 -45.54
N VAL A 36 -27.18 29.97 -45.18
CA VAL A 36 -27.03 28.52 -45.02
C VAL A 36 -27.63 28.03 -43.70
N ASP A 37 -28.61 27.13 -43.81
CA ASP A 37 -29.10 26.34 -42.67
C ASP A 37 -28.33 25.02 -42.61
N ILE A 38 -27.40 24.93 -41.66
CA ILE A 38 -26.54 23.75 -41.47
C ILE A 38 -27.38 22.53 -41.06
N ALA A 39 -28.59 22.71 -40.49
CA ALA A 39 -29.45 21.60 -40.10
C ALA A 39 -29.84 20.70 -41.27
N ASN A 40 -29.96 21.26 -42.49
CA ASN A 40 -30.31 20.50 -43.71
C ASN A 40 -29.20 19.54 -44.15
N TYR A 41 -27.97 19.76 -43.71
CA TYR A 41 -26.81 18.94 -44.10
C TYR A 41 -26.52 17.80 -43.10
N ARG A 42 -27.33 17.64 -42.05
CA ARG A 42 -27.13 16.63 -40.99
C ARG A 42 -26.80 15.25 -41.55
N GLY A 43 -27.68 14.70 -42.40
CA GLY A 43 -27.53 13.33 -42.90
C GLY A 43 -26.28 13.13 -43.75
N GLN A 44 -25.87 14.16 -44.51
CA GLN A 44 -24.62 14.12 -45.28
C GLN A 44 -23.40 14.14 -44.36
N VAL A 45 -23.40 15.01 -43.35
CA VAL A 45 -22.31 15.10 -42.38
C VAL A 45 -22.21 13.82 -41.54
N GLU A 46 -23.33 13.25 -41.08
CA GLU A 46 -23.35 11.96 -40.39
C GLU A 46 -22.77 10.83 -41.25
N THR A 47 -23.13 10.77 -42.53
CA THR A 47 -22.62 9.76 -43.46
C THR A 47 -21.12 9.92 -43.67
N LEU A 48 -20.66 11.15 -43.95
CA LEU A 48 -19.24 11.46 -44.14
C LEU A 48 -18.42 11.14 -42.90
N LEU A 49 -18.85 11.60 -41.72
CA LEU A 49 -18.17 11.29 -40.46
C LEU A 49 -18.18 9.80 -40.18
N SER A 50 -19.26 9.09 -40.51
CA SER A 50 -19.34 7.65 -40.28
C SER A 50 -18.38 6.86 -41.16
N GLN A 51 -18.22 7.29 -42.42
CA GLN A 51 -17.25 6.72 -43.35
C GLN A 51 -15.81 7.03 -42.93
N SER A 52 -15.50 8.29 -42.63
CA SER A 52 -14.14 8.71 -42.23
C SER A 52 -13.69 8.10 -40.90
N LEU A 53 -14.58 7.98 -39.92
CA LEU A 53 -14.25 7.39 -38.62
C LEU A 53 -14.36 5.87 -38.60
N GLU A 54 -14.90 5.24 -39.65
CA GLU A 54 -15.26 3.81 -39.69
C GLU A 54 -16.14 3.40 -38.48
N ARG A 55 -17.00 4.31 -38.04
CA ARG A 55 -17.91 4.17 -36.90
C ARG A 55 -19.20 4.91 -37.17
N GLU A 56 -20.34 4.33 -36.84
CA GLU A 56 -21.61 5.04 -36.96
C GLU A 56 -21.62 6.29 -36.08
N VAL A 57 -21.89 7.46 -36.68
CA VAL A 57 -22.04 8.75 -36.01
C VAL A 57 -23.48 9.24 -36.18
N LYS A 58 -24.13 9.58 -35.07
CA LYS A 58 -25.50 10.14 -35.05
C LYS A 58 -25.51 11.49 -34.36
N MET A 59 -26.27 12.43 -34.90
CA MET A 59 -26.54 13.75 -34.35
C MET A 59 -28.03 13.84 -34.01
N GLY A 60 -28.39 13.44 -32.79
CA GLY A 60 -29.77 13.36 -32.35
C GLY A 60 -30.40 14.70 -31.97
N GLY A 61 -29.60 15.76 -31.77
CA GLY A 61 -30.06 17.06 -31.28
C GLY A 61 -30.23 18.12 -32.37
N THR A 62 -30.26 19.39 -31.97
CA THR A 62 -30.30 20.53 -32.90
C THR A 62 -28.91 20.91 -33.40
N ILE A 63 -28.84 21.40 -34.63
CA ILE A 63 -27.64 22.04 -35.19
C ILE A 63 -27.93 23.53 -35.30
N ARG A 64 -27.08 24.37 -34.72
CA ARG A 64 -27.23 25.82 -34.68
C ARG A 64 -25.98 26.50 -35.22
N LEU A 65 -26.18 27.62 -35.89
CA LEU A 65 -25.11 28.48 -36.41
C LEU A 65 -25.16 29.83 -35.70
N GLU A 66 -24.17 30.13 -34.87
CA GLU A 66 -23.96 31.48 -34.36
C GLU A 66 -23.15 32.28 -35.39
N ARG A 67 -23.76 33.35 -35.88
CA ARG A 67 -23.24 34.12 -37.00
C ARG A 67 -22.23 35.16 -36.50
N SER A 68 -21.01 35.11 -37.04
CA SER A 68 -19.96 36.10 -36.83
C SER A 68 -18.93 36.03 -37.96
N LEU A 69 -17.86 36.81 -37.91
CA LEU A 69 -16.73 36.71 -38.85
C LEU A 69 -15.98 35.36 -38.72
N ASN A 70 -16.15 34.66 -37.60
CA ASN A 70 -15.65 33.33 -37.33
C ASN A 70 -16.82 32.50 -36.77
N PRO A 71 -17.75 32.06 -37.65
CA PRO A 71 -19.02 31.49 -37.21
C PRO A 71 -18.80 30.26 -36.33
N ARG A 72 -19.69 30.09 -35.36
CA ARG A 72 -19.67 28.96 -34.43
C ARG A 72 -20.81 28.00 -34.77
N VAL A 73 -20.47 26.78 -35.15
CA VAL A 73 -21.42 25.68 -35.34
C VAL A 73 -21.57 24.95 -34.02
N ILE A 74 -22.79 24.81 -33.53
CA ILE A 74 -23.13 24.11 -32.29
C ILE A 74 -24.00 22.92 -32.66
N VAL A 75 -23.57 21.72 -32.27
CA VAL A 75 -24.28 20.46 -32.54
C VAL A 75 -24.57 19.78 -31.21
N ASP A 76 -25.85 19.55 -30.94
CA ASP A 76 -26.30 18.90 -29.71
C ASP A 76 -26.49 17.38 -29.90
N ASN A 77 -26.25 16.60 -28.85
CA ASN A 77 -26.44 15.14 -28.78
C ASN A 77 -25.77 14.34 -29.91
N ILE A 78 -24.44 14.34 -29.93
CA ILE A 78 -23.66 13.50 -30.85
C ILE A 78 -23.33 12.18 -30.17
N THR A 79 -23.52 11.08 -30.89
CA THR A 79 -23.13 9.74 -30.45
C THR A 79 -22.21 9.12 -31.48
N VAL A 80 -21.07 8.59 -31.02
CA VAL A 80 -20.13 7.80 -31.83
C VAL A 80 -20.23 6.34 -31.36
N ALA A 81 -20.52 5.43 -32.27
CA ALA A 81 -20.64 4.01 -31.96
C ALA A 81 -19.29 3.39 -31.57
N ASN A 82 -19.36 2.39 -30.69
CA ASN A 82 -18.23 1.54 -30.33
C ASN A 82 -18.19 0.32 -31.28
N PRO A 83 -17.04 -0.33 -31.53
CA PRO A 83 -17.03 -1.65 -32.14
C PRO A 83 -17.85 -2.67 -31.33
N SER A 84 -18.31 -3.72 -32.00
CA SER A 84 -19.20 -4.74 -31.43
C SER A 84 -18.62 -5.52 -30.24
N TRP A 85 -17.30 -5.51 -30.04
CA TRP A 85 -16.63 -6.18 -28.94
C TRP A 85 -16.54 -5.36 -27.65
N ALA A 86 -16.86 -4.06 -27.72
CA ALA A 86 -16.72 -3.15 -26.58
C ALA A 86 -17.84 -3.34 -25.55
N SER A 87 -17.65 -2.86 -24.32
CA SER A 87 -18.59 -3.12 -23.22
C SER A 87 -19.84 -2.23 -23.24
N ARG A 88 -19.82 -1.14 -24.02
CA ARG A 88 -20.97 -0.26 -24.27
C ARG A 88 -21.15 -0.04 -25.77
N PRO A 89 -22.39 0.19 -26.24
CA PRO A 89 -22.68 0.39 -27.67
C PRO A 89 -22.08 1.68 -28.25
N SER A 90 -21.75 2.66 -27.41
CA SER A 90 -21.21 3.96 -27.83
C SER A 90 -19.83 4.20 -27.22
N LEU A 91 -18.88 4.63 -28.05
CA LEU A 91 -17.55 5.07 -27.65
C LEU A 91 -17.61 6.44 -26.98
N ALA A 92 -18.37 7.37 -27.56
CA ALA A 92 -18.56 8.71 -27.01
C ALA A 92 -20.02 9.15 -27.16
N THR A 93 -20.54 9.77 -26.10
CA THR A 93 -21.79 10.56 -26.14
C THR A 93 -21.45 11.99 -25.76
N ILE A 94 -21.76 12.96 -26.62
CA ILE A 94 -21.39 14.37 -26.46
C ILE A 94 -22.68 15.17 -26.40
N LYS A 95 -22.94 15.83 -25.25
CA LYS A 95 -24.12 16.69 -25.11
C LYS A 95 -24.09 17.85 -26.09
N GLN A 96 -22.92 18.48 -26.26
CA GLN A 96 -22.76 19.58 -27.19
C GLN A 96 -21.32 19.66 -27.74
N LEU A 97 -21.20 19.76 -29.06
CA LEU A 97 -19.98 20.09 -29.78
C LEU A 97 -20.07 21.52 -30.31
N GLN A 98 -19.00 22.31 -30.14
CA GLN A 98 -18.90 23.65 -30.69
C GLN A 98 -17.66 23.76 -31.58
N LEU A 99 -17.84 24.25 -32.80
CA LEU A 99 -16.78 24.44 -33.78
C LEU A 99 -16.73 25.90 -34.20
N ARG A 100 -15.61 26.59 -33.98
CA ARG A 100 -15.40 27.95 -34.50
C ARG A 100 -14.55 27.90 -35.76
N ILE A 101 -15.08 28.34 -36.88
CA ILE A 101 -14.45 28.17 -38.20
C ILE A 101 -13.83 29.49 -38.67
N ALA A 102 -12.63 29.45 -39.24
CA ALA A 102 -12.04 30.58 -39.95
C ALA A 102 -12.57 30.61 -41.39
N LEU A 103 -13.11 31.74 -41.82
CA LEU A 103 -13.70 31.84 -43.16
C LEU A 103 -12.69 32.16 -44.26
N TRP A 104 -11.59 32.87 -43.95
CA TRP A 104 -10.58 33.22 -44.95
C TRP A 104 -9.85 32.02 -45.57
N PRO A 105 -9.44 31.01 -44.79
CA PRO A 105 -8.77 29.81 -45.34
C PRO A 105 -9.68 29.02 -46.30
N LEU A 106 -11.01 29.14 -46.19
CA LEU A 106 -11.95 28.45 -47.08
C LEU A 106 -11.86 28.93 -48.53
N LEU A 107 -11.40 30.16 -48.78
CA LEU A 107 -11.19 30.69 -50.15
C LEU A 107 -10.08 29.94 -50.91
N VAL A 108 -9.19 29.27 -50.17
CA VAL A 108 -8.14 28.39 -50.71
C VAL A 108 -8.43 26.92 -50.37
N GLN A 109 -9.71 26.57 -50.16
CA GLN A 109 -10.19 25.22 -49.85
C GLN A 109 -9.58 24.60 -48.57
N ARG A 110 -9.14 25.42 -47.60
CA ARG A 110 -8.62 24.94 -46.32
C ARG A 110 -9.66 25.16 -45.22
N LEU A 111 -10.10 24.08 -44.58
CA LEU A 111 -11.01 24.17 -43.45
C LEU A 111 -10.20 24.34 -42.16
N GLN A 112 -10.11 25.56 -41.65
CA GLN A 112 -9.40 25.81 -40.40
C GLN A 112 -10.40 26.00 -39.24
N ILE A 113 -10.35 25.11 -38.27
CA ILE A 113 -11.13 25.12 -37.04
C ILE A 113 -10.29 25.81 -35.97
N ILE A 114 -10.68 27.03 -35.61
CA ILE A 114 -10.01 27.87 -34.60
C ILE A 114 -10.21 27.28 -33.20
N GLU A 115 -11.39 26.75 -32.92
CA GLU A 115 -11.76 26.20 -31.63
C GLU A 115 -12.66 24.98 -31.84
N PHE A 116 -12.22 23.81 -31.35
CA PHE A 116 -13.00 22.59 -31.26
C PHE A 116 -13.31 22.32 -29.79
N LYS A 117 -14.57 22.47 -29.38
CA LYS A 117 -14.94 22.37 -27.96
C LYS A 117 -16.02 21.32 -27.72
N LEU A 118 -15.75 20.41 -26.80
CA LEU A 118 -16.67 19.38 -26.33
C LEU A 118 -17.24 19.76 -24.96
N VAL A 119 -18.55 19.74 -24.80
CA VAL A 119 -19.22 20.01 -23.51
C VAL A 119 -20.08 18.81 -23.14
N GLY A 120 -19.87 18.29 -21.93
CA GLY A 120 -20.66 17.17 -21.43
C GLY A 120 -20.40 15.85 -22.16
N ALA A 121 -19.16 15.57 -22.55
CA ALA A 121 -18.80 14.32 -23.21
C ALA A 121 -18.63 13.18 -22.21
N ASP A 122 -19.21 12.02 -22.47
CA ASP A 122 -18.92 10.75 -21.77
C ASP A 122 -18.22 9.82 -22.76
N ILE A 123 -16.94 9.54 -22.52
CA ILE A 123 -16.07 8.78 -23.41
C ILE A 123 -15.61 7.51 -22.70
N LEU A 124 -15.75 6.38 -23.38
CA LEU A 124 -15.28 5.07 -22.92
C LEU A 124 -14.13 4.59 -23.81
N LEU A 125 -12.95 4.47 -23.20
CA LEU A 125 -11.73 3.96 -23.81
C LEU A 125 -11.50 2.53 -23.30
N GLU A 126 -11.42 1.55 -24.19
CA GLU A 126 -11.23 0.14 -23.84
C GLU A 126 -10.22 -0.52 -24.78
N ARG A 127 -9.47 -1.48 -24.24
CA ARG A 127 -8.62 -2.37 -25.04
C ARG A 127 -9.18 -3.77 -25.05
N ARG A 128 -9.22 -4.37 -26.24
CA ARG A 128 -9.49 -5.79 -26.42
C ARG A 128 -8.31 -6.62 -25.90
N ARG A 129 -8.55 -7.91 -25.61
CA ARG A 129 -7.50 -8.84 -25.12
C ARG A 129 -6.30 -8.99 -26.05
N ASP A 130 -6.47 -8.73 -27.34
CA ASP A 130 -5.40 -8.73 -28.35
C ASP A 130 -4.57 -7.43 -28.36
N GLY A 131 -4.88 -6.48 -27.46
CA GLY A 131 -4.24 -5.18 -27.37
C GLY A 131 -4.87 -4.09 -28.23
N THR A 132 -5.83 -4.43 -29.10
CA THR A 132 -6.48 -3.46 -30.01
C THR A 132 -7.36 -2.48 -29.23
N PRO A 133 -7.09 -1.17 -29.27
CA PRO A 133 -7.92 -0.17 -28.61
C PRO A 133 -9.16 0.20 -29.44
N ASN A 134 -10.24 0.62 -28.78
CA ASN A 134 -11.47 1.07 -29.47
C ASN A 134 -11.38 2.49 -30.07
N TRP A 135 -10.39 3.30 -29.66
CA TRP A 135 -10.20 4.68 -30.10
C TRP A 135 -9.32 4.82 -31.36
N ILE A 136 -8.90 3.72 -31.97
CA ILE A 136 -8.35 3.76 -33.33
C ILE A 136 -9.54 3.82 -34.30
N LEU A 137 -9.66 4.97 -34.97
CA LEU A 137 -10.68 5.30 -35.97
C LEU A 137 -10.02 5.33 -37.37
N GLY A 138 -10.84 5.25 -38.42
CA GLY A 138 -10.47 4.91 -39.81
C GLY A 138 -9.21 5.53 -40.44
N ALA A 139 -8.62 4.72 -41.34
CA ALA A 139 -7.49 4.88 -42.27
C ALA A 139 -6.22 5.68 -41.87
N ARG A 140 -5.21 4.92 -41.43
CA ARG A 140 -3.77 5.13 -41.74
C ARG A 140 -3.31 4.34 -42.99
N ASN A 141 -4.25 3.69 -43.71
CA ASN A 141 -3.98 2.83 -44.86
C ASN A 141 -4.73 3.35 -46.10
N GLY A 142 -4.02 4.11 -46.91
CA GLY A 142 -4.45 4.61 -48.21
C GLY A 142 -3.46 5.67 -48.64
N GLY A 143 -2.87 5.53 -49.83
CA GLY A 143 -2.05 6.58 -50.42
C GLY A 143 -2.79 7.91 -50.38
N ALA A 144 -2.03 9.00 -50.40
CA ALA A 144 -2.55 10.35 -50.55
C ALA A 144 -3.35 10.47 -51.86
N GLU A 145 -4.60 10.00 -51.87
CA GLU A 145 -5.63 10.63 -52.66
C GLU A 145 -6.04 11.84 -51.84
N GLU A 146 -5.57 12.99 -52.32
CA GLU A 146 -5.84 14.33 -51.79
C GLU A 146 -7.31 14.44 -51.41
N SER A 147 -7.62 14.42 -50.11
CA SER A 147 -8.82 15.08 -49.65
C SER A 147 -8.73 16.53 -50.10
N GLU A 148 -9.60 16.97 -51.02
CA GLU A 148 -9.60 18.33 -51.57
C GLU A 148 -9.68 19.43 -50.49
N ILE A 149 -10.08 19.07 -49.26
CA ILE A 149 -10.16 19.99 -48.12
C ILE A 149 -9.30 19.44 -46.98
N VAL A 150 -8.20 20.14 -46.69
CA VAL A 150 -7.37 19.88 -45.50
C VAL A 150 -8.04 20.53 -44.29
N ALA A 151 -8.44 19.72 -43.30
CA ALA A 151 -9.00 20.19 -42.04
C ALA A 151 -7.89 20.37 -41.00
N GLU A 152 -7.75 21.57 -40.46
CA GLU A 152 -6.73 21.94 -39.47
C GLU A 152 -7.41 22.43 -38.18
N VAL A 153 -7.09 21.82 -37.03
CA VAL A 153 -7.63 22.23 -35.73
C VAL A 153 -6.56 22.98 -34.95
N LEU A 154 -6.82 24.24 -34.59
CA LEU A 154 -5.87 25.10 -33.88
C LEU A 154 -5.96 24.98 -32.36
N SER A 155 -7.14 24.67 -31.83
CA SER A 155 -7.35 24.51 -30.40
C SER A 155 -8.43 23.48 -30.13
N LEU A 156 -8.20 22.65 -29.13
CA LEU A 156 -9.19 21.72 -28.61
C LEU A 156 -9.49 22.03 -27.14
N GLY A 157 -10.77 21.96 -26.78
CA GLY A 157 -11.24 22.16 -25.42
C GLY A 157 -12.28 21.12 -25.02
N MET A 158 -12.34 20.81 -23.72
CA MET A 158 -13.36 19.93 -23.17
C MET A 158 -13.84 20.45 -21.81
N GLN A 159 -15.14 20.40 -21.53
CA GLN A 159 -15.72 20.89 -20.26
C GLN A 159 -16.84 20.00 -19.74
N HIS A 160 -16.91 19.85 -18.42
CA HIS A 160 -17.93 19.05 -17.72
C HIS A 160 -18.08 17.63 -18.29
N SER A 161 -16.97 17.01 -18.65
CA SER A 161 -16.92 15.74 -19.34
C SER A 161 -16.41 14.63 -18.42
N LYS A 162 -16.47 13.39 -18.89
CA LYS A 162 -16.00 12.20 -18.20
C LYS A 162 -15.32 11.29 -19.19
N VAL A 163 -14.15 10.79 -18.80
CA VAL A 163 -13.42 9.75 -19.55
C VAL A 163 -13.30 8.54 -18.64
N THR A 164 -13.69 7.39 -19.16
CA THR A 164 -13.56 6.10 -18.48
C THR A 164 -12.59 5.23 -19.27
N TYR A 165 -11.51 4.78 -18.65
CA TYR A 165 -10.59 3.81 -19.22
C TYR A 165 -10.84 2.44 -18.60
N ARG A 166 -11.19 1.44 -19.41
CA ARG A 166 -11.41 0.06 -18.97
C ARG A 166 -10.26 -0.85 -19.36
N VAL A 167 -9.78 -1.60 -18.37
CA VAL A 167 -8.70 -2.59 -18.50
C VAL A 167 -9.30 -3.97 -18.84
N PRO A 168 -8.58 -4.87 -19.55
CA PRO A 168 -9.09 -6.18 -19.96
C PRO A 168 -9.56 -7.12 -18.82
N ASP A 169 -9.13 -6.87 -17.58
CA ASP A 169 -9.54 -7.62 -16.38
C ASP A 169 -10.92 -7.19 -15.83
N GLY A 170 -11.49 -6.11 -16.37
CA GLY A 170 -12.77 -5.55 -15.97
C GLY A 170 -12.67 -4.29 -15.11
N SER A 171 -11.49 -3.97 -14.57
CA SER A 171 -11.22 -2.77 -13.77
C SER A 171 -11.39 -1.50 -14.60
N GLN A 172 -11.80 -0.40 -13.96
CA GLN A 172 -12.05 0.89 -14.62
C GLN A 172 -11.37 2.04 -13.88
N LEU A 173 -10.72 2.93 -14.63
CA LEU A 173 -10.24 4.22 -14.18
C LEU A 173 -11.16 5.30 -14.73
N GLN A 174 -11.67 6.16 -13.85
CA GLN A 174 -12.56 7.26 -14.26
C GLN A 174 -11.92 8.61 -13.95
N LEU A 175 -11.94 9.50 -14.94
CA LEU A 175 -11.50 10.88 -14.83
C LEU A 175 -12.65 11.82 -15.21
N GLY A 176 -13.15 12.60 -14.27
CA GLY A 176 -14.04 13.73 -14.55
C GLY A 176 -13.22 14.91 -15.04
N ILE A 177 -13.53 15.47 -16.20
CA ILE A 177 -12.83 16.61 -16.80
C ILE A 177 -13.68 17.86 -16.58
N ASP A 178 -13.18 18.77 -15.74
CA ASP A 178 -13.83 20.07 -15.52
C ASP A 178 -13.53 21.03 -16.66
N ASP A 179 -12.25 21.14 -17.03
CA ASP A 179 -11.77 22.00 -18.12
C ASP A 179 -10.47 21.42 -18.69
N LEU A 180 -10.46 21.12 -19.99
CA LEU A 180 -9.28 20.78 -20.78
C LEU A 180 -9.09 21.88 -21.81
N ARG A 181 -7.86 22.35 -21.98
CA ARG A 181 -7.47 23.25 -23.05
C ARG A 181 -6.18 22.78 -23.68
N THR A 182 -6.14 22.76 -25.00
CA THR A 182 -4.93 22.48 -25.76
C THR A 182 -4.81 23.38 -26.98
N GLU A 183 -3.57 23.78 -27.27
CA GLU A 183 -3.18 24.47 -28.49
C GLU A 183 -2.55 23.44 -29.44
N LEU A 184 -3.12 23.35 -30.63
CA LEU A 184 -2.76 22.38 -31.67
C LEU A 184 -2.25 23.07 -32.95
N ALA A 185 -1.82 24.33 -32.83
CA ALA A 185 -1.34 25.12 -33.95
C ALA A 185 -0.11 24.44 -34.61
N PRO A 186 -0.12 24.24 -35.94
CA PRO A 186 0.95 23.52 -36.61
C PRO A 186 2.34 24.13 -36.38
N GLY A 187 3.34 23.27 -36.20
CA GLY A 187 4.73 23.66 -35.96
C GLY A 187 4.99 24.38 -34.64
N ARG A 188 4.00 24.51 -33.75
CA ARG A 188 4.18 25.02 -32.38
C ARG A 188 4.18 23.87 -31.37
N PRO A 189 4.89 24.01 -30.23
CA PRO A 189 4.84 23.04 -29.14
C PRO A 189 3.40 22.85 -28.64
N LEU A 190 3.00 21.60 -28.45
CA LEU A 190 1.69 21.27 -27.92
C LEU A 190 1.67 21.59 -26.41
N ARG A 191 0.64 22.33 -25.97
CA ARG A 191 0.42 22.65 -24.56
C ARG A 191 -0.92 22.17 -24.11
N VAL A 192 -0.97 21.31 -23.10
CA VAL A 192 -2.20 20.84 -22.47
C VAL A 192 -2.30 21.41 -21.06
N ARG A 193 -3.47 21.95 -20.75
CA ARG A 193 -3.88 22.24 -19.38
C ARG A 193 -5.18 21.53 -19.10
N LEU A 194 -5.17 20.62 -18.13
CA LEU A 194 -6.30 19.82 -17.72
C LEU A 194 -6.59 20.08 -16.24
N LYS A 195 -7.83 20.48 -15.94
CA LYS A 195 -8.44 20.46 -14.61
C LYS A 195 -9.44 19.32 -14.59
N ALA A 196 -9.23 18.38 -13.69
CA ALA A 196 -9.99 17.15 -13.60
C ALA A 196 -10.29 16.80 -12.14
N ARG A 197 -11.14 15.79 -11.95
CA ARG A 197 -11.46 15.17 -10.68
C ARG A 197 -11.39 13.66 -10.80
N THR A 198 -10.79 13.01 -9.81
CA THR A 198 -10.77 11.56 -9.66
C THR A 198 -11.24 11.23 -8.24
N GLU A 199 -12.28 10.42 -8.10
CA GLU A 199 -12.93 10.15 -6.79
C GLU A 199 -13.18 11.44 -5.96
N ASP A 200 -13.66 12.50 -6.62
CA ASP A 200 -13.90 13.86 -6.09
C ASP A 200 -12.65 14.67 -5.65
N VAL A 201 -11.45 14.12 -5.85
CA VAL A 201 -10.19 14.82 -5.61
C VAL A 201 -9.80 15.67 -6.83
N PRO A 202 -9.60 17.00 -6.69
CA PRO A 202 -9.24 17.87 -7.80
C PRO A 202 -7.78 17.67 -8.22
N VAL A 203 -7.56 17.46 -9.52
CA VAL A 203 -6.26 17.24 -10.15
C VAL A 203 -6.05 18.28 -11.24
N VAL A 204 -4.89 18.92 -11.25
CA VAL A 204 -4.44 19.82 -12.30
C VAL A 204 -3.23 19.22 -12.98
N ILE A 205 -3.30 19.05 -14.29
CA ILE A 205 -2.21 18.56 -15.13
C ILE A 205 -1.85 19.66 -16.11
N VAL A 206 -0.56 19.97 -16.20
CA VAL A 206 0.02 20.81 -17.24
C VAL A 206 1.03 19.97 -17.98
N LEU A 207 0.98 19.96 -19.31
CA LEU A 207 1.88 19.19 -20.17
C LEU A 207 2.32 20.06 -21.34
N ASP A 208 3.61 20.22 -21.51
CA ASP A 208 4.25 20.80 -22.68
C ASP A 208 4.96 19.67 -23.43
N GLY A 209 4.82 19.61 -24.75
CA GLY A 209 5.53 18.65 -25.56
C GLY A 209 5.92 19.17 -26.92
N ASP A 210 6.51 18.30 -27.73
CA ASP A 210 6.81 18.57 -29.12
C ASP A 210 5.53 18.86 -29.93
N THR A 211 5.68 19.11 -31.23
CA THR A 211 4.56 19.55 -32.07
C THR A 211 3.46 18.48 -32.23
N PRO A 212 2.20 18.88 -32.49
CA PRO A 212 1.09 17.93 -32.68
C PRO A 212 1.31 16.89 -33.79
N GLU A 213 2.08 17.23 -34.83
CA GLU A 213 2.39 16.32 -35.94
C GLU A 213 3.32 15.18 -35.53
N ALA A 214 4.25 15.46 -34.60
CA ALA A 214 5.12 14.44 -34.04
C ALA A 214 4.34 13.44 -33.18
N LEU A 215 3.25 13.86 -32.52
CA LEU A 215 2.35 12.98 -31.76
C LEU A 215 1.65 11.94 -32.64
N LEU A 216 1.39 12.29 -33.91
CA LEU A 216 0.78 11.42 -34.91
C LEU A 216 1.81 10.60 -35.69
N SER A 217 3.08 10.64 -35.33
CA SER A 217 4.14 9.90 -36.01
C SER A 217 4.47 8.62 -35.22
N PRO A 218 4.51 7.43 -35.85
CA PRO A 218 4.72 6.16 -35.13
C PRO A 218 6.20 5.93 -34.78
N THR A 219 7.12 6.59 -35.49
CA THR A 219 8.57 6.39 -35.39
C THR A 219 9.31 7.53 -34.70
N GLN A 220 8.72 8.72 -34.65
CA GLN A 220 9.34 9.90 -34.04
C GLN A 220 9.08 9.91 -32.54
N ALA A 221 10.14 10.07 -31.74
CA ALA A 221 10.01 10.29 -30.30
C ALA A 221 9.31 11.63 -30.05
N TRP A 222 8.25 11.61 -29.26
CA TRP A 222 7.55 12.81 -28.81
C TRP A 222 8.01 13.15 -27.39
N ARG A 223 8.80 14.20 -27.26
CA ARG A 223 9.33 14.65 -25.96
C ARG A 223 8.28 15.45 -25.22
N PHE A 224 8.23 15.28 -23.91
CA PHE A 224 7.32 16.02 -23.06
C PHE A 224 7.90 16.36 -21.69
N ARG A 225 7.33 17.41 -21.11
CA ARG A 225 7.48 17.79 -19.70
C ARG A 225 6.10 18.17 -19.18
N GLY A 226 5.79 17.80 -17.95
CA GLY A 226 4.56 18.21 -17.32
C GLY A 226 4.68 18.33 -15.82
N SER A 227 3.63 18.87 -15.23
CA SER A 227 3.45 18.91 -13.79
C SER A 227 2.04 18.45 -13.46
N VAL A 228 1.92 17.65 -12.41
CA VAL A 228 0.65 17.20 -11.82
C VAL A 228 0.58 17.78 -10.42
N ALA A 229 -0.52 18.46 -10.10
CA ALA A 229 -0.80 18.94 -8.76
C ALA A 229 -2.19 18.48 -8.33
N SER A 230 -2.30 17.92 -7.14
CA SER A 230 -3.56 17.48 -6.56
C SER A 230 -3.48 17.59 -5.04
N GLY A 231 -4.30 18.43 -4.43
CA GLY A 231 -4.15 18.78 -3.01
C GLY A 231 -2.74 19.30 -2.69
N ASP A 232 -2.02 18.61 -1.83
CA ASP A 232 -0.62 18.88 -1.48
C ASP A 232 0.40 17.99 -2.21
N PHE A 233 -0.06 17.03 -3.01
CA PHE A 233 0.79 16.26 -3.91
C PHE A 233 1.17 17.09 -5.13
N HIS A 234 2.46 17.14 -5.41
CA HIS A 234 3.04 17.76 -6.59
C HIS A 234 3.99 16.76 -7.25
N ALA A 235 3.95 16.68 -8.57
CA ALA A 235 4.91 15.91 -9.32
C ALA A 235 5.28 16.58 -10.64
N ASP A 236 6.56 16.60 -10.95
CA ASP A 236 7.10 16.98 -12.24
C ASP A 236 7.45 15.73 -13.01
N VAL A 237 7.03 15.66 -14.27
CA VAL A 237 7.29 14.54 -15.18
C VAL A 237 8.03 15.04 -16.40
N SER A 238 8.99 14.28 -16.90
CA SER A 238 9.59 14.51 -18.21
C SER A 238 9.92 13.19 -18.87
N GLY A 239 9.84 13.12 -20.19
CA GLY A 239 10.05 11.86 -20.87
C GLY A 239 9.91 11.91 -22.37
N ASN A 240 9.96 10.72 -22.96
CA ASN A 240 9.76 10.47 -24.38
C ASN A 240 8.62 9.45 -24.52
N ALA A 241 7.71 9.72 -25.44
CA ALA A 241 6.69 8.76 -25.84
C ALA A 241 6.84 8.40 -27.31
N TYR A 242 6.53 7.15 -27.63
CA TYR A 242 6.50 6.59 -28.96
C TYR A 242 5.09 6.08 -29.24
N ASP A 243 4.65 6.15 -30.50
CA ASP A 243 3.34 5.67 -30.97
C ASP A 243 2.20 5.88 -29.95
N LEU A 244 2.00 7.14 -29.54
CA LEU A 244 1.05 7.54 -28.49
C LEU A 244 -0.39 7.10 -28.77
N LEU A 245 -0.77 6.96 -30.04
CA LEU A 245 -2.09 6.44 -30.42
C LEU A 245 -2.31 5.00 -29.95
N ARG A 246 -1.24 4.19 -29.92
CA ARG A 246 -1.24 2.82 -29.38
C ARG A 246 -0.79 2.75 -27.92
N LEU A 247 -0.33 3.87 -27.34
CA LEU A 247 0.33 3.99 -26.02
C LEU A 247 1.42 2.91 -25.85
N SER A 248 2.32 2.79 -26.82
CA SER A 248 3.38 1.79 -26.82
C SER A 248 4.76 2.45 -26.84
N GLY A 249 5.55 2.28 -25.78
CA GLY A 249 6.85 2.94 -25.67
C GLY A 249 6.72 4.27 -24.94
N VAL A 250 6.80 4.26 -23.61
CA VAL A 250 6.86 5.49 -22.80
C VAL A 250 8.01 5.35 -21.84
N GLU A 251 8.95 6.29 -21.90
CA GLU A 251 10.05 6.43 -20.95
C GLU A 251 9.89 7.78 -20.25
N MET A 252 9.79 7.77 -18.93
CA MET A 252 9.55 8.98 -18.16
C MET A 252 10.25 8.95 -16.80
N ASP A 253 10.79 10.10 -16.44
CA ASP A 253 11.26 10.43 -15.11
C ASP A 253 10.20 11.28 -14.40
N LEU A 254 9.90 10.91 -13.18
CA LEU A 254 8.93 11.55 -12.30
C LEU A 254 9.67 12.00 -11.04
N ARG A 255 9.53 13.25 -10.65
CA ARG A 255 9.94 13.73 -9.32
C ARG A 255 8.70 14.19 -8.59
N TYR A 256 8.44 13.68 -7.41
CA TYR A 256 7.23 13.97 -6.66
C TYR A 256 7.54 14.36 -5.22
N TYR A 257 6.65 15.16 -4.64
CA TYR A 257 6.69 15.51 -3.23
C TYR A 257 5.29 15.83 -2.70
N GLY A 258 5.10 15.71 -1.39
CA GLY A 258 3.86 16.11 -0.72
C GLY A 258 3.93 16.02 0.79
N THR A 259 3.00 16.71 1.46
CA THR A 259 2.93 16.80 2.93
C THR A 259 1.84 15.92 3.55
N ARG A 260 0.91 15.37 2.74
CA ARG A 260 -0.12 14.41 3.15
C ARG A 260 -0.39 13.44 2.01
N SER A 261 -0.57 12.18 2.33
CA SER A 261 -0.76 11.12 1.33
C SER A 261 -2.20 10.93 0.87
N GLY A 262 -3.15 11.68 1.45
CA GLY A 262 -4.59 11.47 1.26
C GLY A 262 -5.01 11.51 -0.22
N VAL A 263 -4.24 12.22 -1.04
CA VAL A 263 -4.43 12.36 -2.48
C VAL A 263 -3.97 11.14 -3.27
N LEU A 264 -2.90 10.44 -2.85
CA LEU A 264 -2.43 9.24 -3.56
C LEU A 264 -3.44 8.08 -3.47
N ARG A 265 -4.34 8.10 -2.49
CA ARG A 265 -5.43 7.11 -2.34
C ARG A 265 -6.36 7.05 -3.55
N SER A 266 -6.51 8.13 -4.32
CA SER A 266 -7.37 8.15 -5.50
C SER A 266 -6.69 7.59 -6.76
N PHE A 267 -5.35 7.46 -6.75
CA PHE A 267 -4.58 6.98 -7.90
C PHE A 267 -4.12 5.52 -7.75
N VAL A 268 -4.00 5.04 -6.52
CA VAL A 268 -3.60 3.67 -6.18
C VAL A 268 -4.61 3.11 -5.20
N THR A 269 -5.13 1.93 -5.51
CA THR A 269 -6.17 1.21 -4.76
C THR A 269 -6.12 1.40 -3.24
N ARG A 270 -7.08 2.18 -2.71
CA ARG A 270 -7.65 2.33 -1.35
C ARG A 270 -6.80 2.28 -0.05
N GLN A 271 -5.51 1.94 -0.03
CA GLN A 271 -4.74 1.82 1.22
C GLN A 271 -3.32 2.40 1.12
N ILE A 272 -3.20 3.72 0.95
CA ILE A 272 -1.93 4.43 1.14
C ILE A 272 -1.95 5.17 2.49
N PRO A 273 -0.96 4.96 3.38
CA PRO A 273 -0.92 5.52 4.74
C PRO A 273 -0.56 7.01 4.72
N LYS A 274 -0.93 7.75 5.77
CA LYS A 274 -0.57 9.17 5.97
C LYS A 274 0.95 9.33 6.12
N PHE A 275 1.59 9.97 5.15
CA PHE A 275 2.98 10.43 5.24
C PHE A 275 3.01 11.87 5.79
N ALA A 276 4.00 12.20 6.64
CA ALA A 276 4.20 13.54 7.19
C ALA A 276 4.85 14.48 6.17
N GLU A 277 5.91 14.02 5.50
CA GLU A 277 6.47 14.60 4.28
C GLU A 277 7.12 13.47 3.47
N TYR A 278 6.88 13.45 2.16
CA TYR A 278 7.50 12.49 1.28
C TYR A 278 8.01 13.19 0.04
N ARG A 279 9.16 12.76 -0.45
CA ARG A 279 9.69 13.11 -1.75
C ARG A 279 10.23 11.87 -2.43
N GLY A 280 10.27 11.86 -3.75
CA GLY A 280 10.85 10.74 -4.46
C GLY A 280 11.06 11.03 -5.92
N GLU A 281 11.83 10.14 -6.53
CA GLU A 281 12.09 10.09 -7.94
C GLU A 281 11.67 8.71 -8.43
N ALA A 282 11.03 8.66 -9.60
CA ALA A 282 10.65 7.41 -10.20
C ALA A 282 10.97 7.44 -11.68
N HIS A 283 11.69 6.42 -12.15
CA HIS A 283 11.96 6.19 -13.55
C HIS A 283 11.05 5.07 -14.03
N PHE A 284 10.30 5.31 -15.09
CA PHE A 284 9.40 4.34 -15.70
C PHE A 284 9.75 4.15 -17.17
N LYS A 285 9.81 2.90 -17.60
CA LYS A 285 9.98 2.56 -19.00
C LYS A 285 9.04 1.43 -19.39
N SER A 286 8.07 1.76 -20.25
CA SER A 286 7.10 0.84 -20.83
C SER A 286 7.54 0.46 -22.24
N GLU A 287 7.66 -0.83 -22.49
CA GLU A 287 7.93 -1.43 -23.80
C GLU A 287 6.74 -2.31 -24.24
N SER A 288 6.77 -2.86 -25.45
CA SER A 288 5.70 -3.74 -25.95
C SER A 288 5.53 -5.04 -25.15
N THR A 289 6.57 -5.44 -24.40
CA THR A 289 6.66 -6.71 -23.66
C THR A 289 6.56 -6.56 -22.15
N GLY A 290 6.56 -5.33 -21.60
CA GLY A 290 6.49 -5.09 -20.16
C GLY A 290 6.75 -3.65 -19.73
N LEU A 291 6.67 -3.42 -18.42
CA LEU A 291 6.95 -2.17 -17.72
C LEU A 291 8.10 -2.38 -16.74
N SER A 292 9.18 -1.62 -16.86
CA SER A 292 10.20 -1.51 -15.81
C SER A 292 10.01 -0.21 -15.02
N PHE A 293 10.29 -0.26 -13.73
CA PHE A 293 10.21 0.89 -12.85
C PHE A 293 11.29 0.86 -11.77
N GLU A 294 11.81 2.03 -11.44
CA GLU A 294 12.62 2.26 -10.26
C GLU A 294 12.03 3.45 -9.53
N VAL A 295 11.73 3.29 -8.25
CA VAL A 295 11.16 4.31 -7.38
C VAL A 295 12.11 4.48 -6.20
N ASN A 296 12.68 5.67 -6.09
CA ASN A 296 13.49 6.10 -4.96
C ASN A 296 12.67 7.10 -4.16
N ALA A 297 12.35 6.78 -2.92
CA ALA A 297 11.59 7.62 -2.02
C ALA A 297 12.43 7.97 -0.80
N GLU A 298 12.34 9.22 -0.37
CA GLU A 298 12.88 9.73 0.88
C GLU A 298 11.74 10.35 1.67
N GLY A 299 11.66 10.03 2.96
CA GLY A 299 10.63 10.57 3.83
C GLY A 299 11.06 10.49 5.29
N SER A 300 10.62 11.44 6.09
CA SER A 300 10.63 11.32 7.54
C SER A 300 9.31 10.70 7.97
N ASP A 301 9.34 9.61 8.74
CA ASP A 301 8.16 9.02 9.38
C ASP A 301 7.15 8.35 8.43
N ALA A 302 7.65 7.54 7.51
CA ALA A 302 6.80 6.65 6.72
C ALA A 302 6.26 5.49 7.57
N GLU A 303 5.24 5.72 8.41
CA GLU A 303 4.58 4.67 9.21
C GLU A 303 3.92 3.60 8.32
N LEU A 304 4.68 2.57 7.93
CA LEU A 304 4.17 1.42 7.17
C LEU A 304 3.22 0.54 8.00
N SER A 305 3.15 0.72 9.32
CA SER A 305 2.23 0.03 10.23
C SER A 305 0.77 0.10 9.76
N ARG A 306 0.38 1.22 9.15
CA ARG A 306 -1.00 1.44 8.67
C ARG A 306 -1.31 0.78 7.32
N LEU A 307 -0.34 0.14 6.64
CA LEU A 307 -0.59 -0.56 5.37
C LEU A 307 -1.39 -1.85 5.55
N TRP A 308 -1.32 -2.47 6.73
CA TRP A 308 -1.85 -3.81 6.97
C TRP A 308 -3.05 -3.84 7.92
N GLY A 309 -3.52 -2.68 8.39
CA GLY A 309 -4.62 -2.54 9.36
C GLY A 309 -5.88 -1.93 8.75
N ASN A 310 -7.05 -2.44 9.16
CA ASN A 310 -8.35 -1.83 8.83
C ASN A 310 -8.59 -0.58 9.69
N GLY A 311 -7.94 0.54 9.36
CA GLY A 311 -8.33 1.91 9.77
C GLY A 311 -8.19 2.30 11.24
N ASP A 312 -8.51 1.39 12.18
CA ASP A 312 -8.64 1.63 13.61
C ASP A 312 -7.72 0.73 14.47
N GLU A 313 -7.22 -0.39 13.94
CA GLU A 313 -6.21 -1.22 14.62
C GLU A 313 -4.79 -0.74 14.31
N VAL A 314 -4.09 -0.29 15.34
CA VAL A 314 -2.66 0.04 15.28
C VAL A 314 -1.88 -1.26 15.13
N SER A 315 -1.25 -1.47 13.97
CA SER A 315 -0.31 -2.59 13.84
C SER A 315 0.78 -2.44 14.90
N PRO A 316 1.12 -3.51 15.64
CA PRO A 316 2.14 -3.44 16.67
C PRO A 316 3.53 -3.15 16.09
N LEU A 317 3.74 -3.33 14.78
CA LEU A 317 5.00 -3.00 14.13
C LEU A 317 4.92 -1.66 13.38
N ALA A 318 5.54 -0.63 13.95
CA ALA A 318 5.85 0.63 13.27
C ALA A 318 7.21 0.52 12.57
N ILE A 319 7.24 0.88 11.28
CA ILE A 319 8.49 0.97 10.51
C ILE A 319 8.63 2.42 10.11
N ASN A 320 9.75 3.03 10.44
CA ASN A 320 10.15 4.35 9.98
C ASN A 320 11.40 4.20 9.12
N MET A 321 11.49 4.90 7.98
CA MET A 321 12.60 4.74 7.05
C MET A 321 12.96 6.08 6.45
N ARG A 322 14.26 6.37 6.35
CA ARG A 322 14.74 7.60 5.70
C ARG A 322 14.91 7.45 4.20
N HIS A 323 15.44 6.32 3.75
CA HIS A 323 15.68 6.02 2.34
C HIS A 323 15.02 4.69 1.97
N LEU A 324 14.16 4.72 0.96
CA LEU A 324 13.47 3.58 0.40
C LEU A 324 13.71 3.53 -1.11
N THR A 325 14.30 2.45 -1.58
CA THR A 325 14.41 2.14 -3.00
C THR A 325 13.56 0.93 -3.32
N ILE A 326 12.72 1.04 -4.34
CA ILE A 326 11.94 -0.06 -4.90
C ILE A 326 12.29 -0.16 -6.38
N ARG A 327 12.86 -1.28 -6.79
CA ARG A 327 13.16 -1.57 -8.20
C ARG A 327 12.31 -2.73 -8.65
N GLY A 328 11.74 -2.64 -9.85
CA GLY A 328 10.87 -3.70 -10.33
C GLY A 328 10.80 -3.78 -11.84
N HIS A 329 10.49 -4.99 -12.29
CA HIS A 329 10.11 -5.27 -13.65
C HIS A 329 8.78 -6.02 -13.66
N SER A 330 7.92 -5.63 -14.57
CA SER A 330 6.59 -6.17 -14.73
C SER A 330 6.32 -6.57 -16.16
N THR A 331 5.67 -7.72 -16.31
CA THR A 331 4.99 -8.06 -17.57
C THR A 331 3.49 -7.77 -17.50
N ALA A 332 3.05 -7.09 -16.43
CA ALA A 332 1.65 -6.78 -16.22
C ALA A 332 1.14 -5.78 -17.27
N PRO A 333 -0.01 -6.07 -17.92
CA PRO A 333 -0.58 -5.17 -18.92
C PRO A 333 -1.30 -3.95 -18.29
N SER A 334 -1.34 -3.82 -16.96
CA SER A 334 -2.05 -2.76 -16.25
C SER A 334 -1.49 -2.50 -14.84
N LEU A 335 -1.68 -1.26 -14.34
CA LEU A 335 -1.29 -0.82 -12.98
C LEU A 335 -1.84 -1.75 -11.86
N PRO A 336 -3.12 -2.18 -11.87
CA PRO A 336 -3.64 -3.11 -10.86
C PRO A 336 -2.97 -4.49 -10.87
N MET A 337 -2.48 -4.94 -12.01
CA MET A 337 -1.81 -6.23 -12.16
C MET A 337 -0.31 -6.17 -11.81
N LEU A 338 0.24 -4.98 -11.52
CA LEU A 338 1.64 -4.84 -11.14
C LEU A 338 1.96 -5.60 -9.86
N LEU A 339 1.08 -5.63 -8.86
CA LEU A 339 1.43 -6.25 -7.58
C LEU A 339 1.61 -7.78 -7.66
N THR A 340 0.91 -8.46 -8.57
CA THR A 340 0.89 -9.93 -8.68
C THR A 340 1.64 -10.47 -9.90
N ARG A 341 2.02 -9.62 -10.86
CA ARG A 341 2.77 -10.03 -12.07
C ARG A 341 4.08 -9.28 -12.24
N SER A 342 4.56 -8.62 -11.20
CA SER A 342 5.87 -7.98 -11.20
C SER A 342 6.83 -8.71 -10.27
N SER A 343 8.09 -8.75 -10.70
CA SER A 343 9.20 -9.03 -9.81
C SER A 343 9.72 -7.68 -9.31
N TRP A 344 9.84 -7.51 -8.00
CA TRP A 344 10.37 -6.28 -7.44
C TRP A 344 11.23 -6.55 -6.21
N GLU A 345 12.24 -5.71 -6.05
CA GLU A 345 13.16 -5.69 -4.93
C GLU A 345 12.93 -4.38 -4.18
N LEU A 346 12.77 -4.50 -2.87
CA LEU A 346 12.68 -3.38 -1.94
C LEU A 346 13.96 -3.37 -1.13
N ALA A 347 14.59 -2.21 -1.03
CA ALA A 347 15.73 -1.97 -0.17
C ALA A 347 15.46 -0.69 0.62
N ALA A 348 15.43 -0.79 1.94
CA ALA A 348 15.39 0.34 2.84
C ALA A 348 16.70 0.43 3.62
N GLN A 349 17.20 1.64 3.83
CA GLN A 349 18.42 1.92 4.59
C GLN A 349 18.14 2.95 5.68
N ASP A 350 18.91 2.86 6.76
CA ASP A 350 18.76 3.72 7.95
C ASP A 350 17.31 3.73 8.47
N ALA A 351 16.70 2.55 8.51
CA ALA A 351 15.35 2.35 9.01
C ALA A 351 15.34 2.16 10.53
N GLU A 352 14.23 2.52 11.15
CA GLU A 352 13.92 2.23 12.55
C GLU A 352 12.69 1.33 12.57
N LEU A 353 12.86 0.11 13.09
CA LEU A 353 11.77 -0.86 13.27
C LEU A 353 11.36 -0.85 14.73
N ARG A 354 10.14 -0.44 15.03
CA ARG A 354 9.63 -0.28 16.39
C ARG A 354 8.43 -1.20 16.59
N TRP A 355 8.53 -2.12 17.54
CA TRP A 355 7.44 -2.96 17.98
C TRP A 355 6.77 -2.33 19.21
N GLN A 356 5.58 -1.75 19.05
CA GLN A 356 4.76 -1.17 20.11
C GLN A 356 3.73 -2.17 20.63
N TYR A 357 3.64 -2.28 21.95
CA TYR A 357 2.55 -2.95 22.63
C TYR A 357 1.50 -1.90 23.02
N PRO A 358 0.20 -2.06 22.69
CA PRO A 358 -0.83 -1.03 22.83
C PRO A 358 -0.95 -0.38 24.21
N GLU A 359 -0.53 -1.09 25.28
CA GLU A 359 -0.71 -0.67 26.67
C GLU A 359 0.60 -0.57 27.47
N ARG A 360 1.77 -0.80 26.86
CA ARG A 360 3.06 -0.86 27.60
C ARG A 360 4.21 -0.21 26.84
N GLU A 361 4.80 0.81 27.45
CA GLU A 361 6.23 1.09 27.28
C GLU A 361 7.01 0.10 28.16
N PRO A 362 8.12 -0.48 27.68
CA PRO A 362 8.90 -0.10 26.50
C PRO A 362 8.52 -0.83 25.19
N SER A 363 8.70 -0.13 24.06
CA SER A 363 8.69 -0.73 22.72
C SER A 363 10.06 -1.30 22.35
N THR A 364 10.10 -2.42 21.63
CA THR A 364 11.35 -2.98 21.09
C THR A 364 11.74 -2.22 19.84
N VAL A 365 12.96 -1.66 19.80
CA VAL A 365 13.45 -0.86 18.66
C VAL A 365 14.67 -1.52 18.02
N ILE A 366 14.67 -1.66 16.70
CA ILE A 366 15.83 -1.97 15.87
C ILE A 366 16.19 -0.72 15.07
N GLU A 367 17.29 -0.08 15.43
CA GLU A 367 17.78 1.15 14.81
C GLU A 367 18.78 0.86 13.69
N ARG A 368 18.98 1.85 12.80
CA ARG A 368 19.93 1.80 11.67
C ARG A 368 19.77 0.52 10.84
N ALA A 369 18.52 0.10 10.66
CA ALA A 369 18.18 -1.13 9.99
C ALA A 369 18.32 -0.98 8.47
N THR A 370 18.93 -1.98 7.85
CA THR A 370 18.84 -2.25 6.43
C THR A 370 17.82 -3.36 6.23
N VAL A 371 16.79 -3.10 5.44
CA VAL A 371 15.74 -4.07 5.10
C VAL A 371 15.82 -4.34 3.60
N ALA A 372 15.93 -5.60 3.22
CA ALA A 372 15.85 -6.02 1.83
C ALA A 372 14.74 -7.05 1.69
N ALA A 373 13.86 -6.85 0.71
CA ALA A 373 12.83 -7.82 0.36
C ALA A 373 12.82 -8.07 -1.15
N ALA A 374 12.69 -9.33 -1.55
CA ALA A 374 12.57 -9.71 -2.95
C ALA A 374 11.22 -10.41 -3.17
N VAL A 375 10.46 -9.89 -4.12
CA VAL A 375 9.15 -10.40 -4.50
C VAL A 375 9.21 -10.89 -5.92
N ARG A 376 8.70 -12.09 -6.14
CA ARG A 376 8.54 -12.70 -7.46
C ARG A 376 7.13 -13.30 -7.56
N PRO A 377 6.48 -13.24 -8.73
CA PRO A 377 5.13 -13.78 -8.91
C PRO A 377 5.02 -15.24 -8.48
N GLY A 378 4.05 -15.54 -7.61
CA GLY A 378 3.77 -16.88 -7.10
C GLY A 378 4.85 -17.50 -6.20
N GLN A 379 5.92 -16.78 -5.87
CA GLN A 379 7.00 -17.28 -5.00
C GLN A 379 6.91 -16.68 -3.59
N PRO A 380 7.45 -17.37 -2.56
CA PRO A 380 7.65 -16.77 -1.25
C PRO A 380 8.48 -15.47 -1.32
N ILE A 381 8.13 -14.50 -0.49
CA ILE A 381 8.86 -13.24 -0.36
C ILE A 381 10.08 -13.49 0.51
N GLU A 382 11.28 -13.28 -0.03
CA GLU A 382 12.51 -13.33 0.77
C GLU A 382 12.70 -12.01 1.50
N VAL A 383 12.98 -12.04 2.79
CA VAL A 383 13.23 -10.85 3.62
C VAL A 383 14.55 -11.01 4.36
N ARG A 384 15.35 -9.94 4.37
CA ARG A 384 16.55 -9.81 5.18
C ARG A 384 16.51 -8.49 5.94
N VAL A 385 16.84 -8.53 7.20
CA VAL A 385 16.92 -7.36 8.08
C VAL A 385 18.26 -7.42 8.80
N GLN A 386 18.97 -6.29 8.84
CA GLN A 386 20.16 -6.13 9.66
C GLN A 386 20.10 -4.78 10.34
N GLY A 387 20.20 -4.72 11.65
CA GLY A 387 20.16 -3.45 12.39
C GLY A 387 20.81 -3.57 13.76
N ARG A 388 20.51 -2.63 14.65
CA ARG A 388 21.01 -2.63 16.03
C ARG A 388 19.88 -2.54 17.04
N HIS A 389 19.93 -3.38 18.06
CA HIS A 389 19.10 -3.27 19.25
C HIS A 389 20.02 -2.91 20.42
N ARG A 390 19.84 -1.73 21.04
CA ARG A 390 20.66 -1.27 22.19
C ARG A 390 22.17 -1.45 21.95
N ASP A 391 22.66 -0.92 20.84
CA ASP A 391 24.05 -1.04 20.36
C ASP A 391 24.54 -2.44 19.97
N ARG A 392 23.71 -3.48 20.04
CA ARG A 392 24.06 -4.85 19.62
C ARG A 392 23.52 -5.15 18.23
N THR A 393 24.33 -5.78 17.38
CA THR A 393 23.95 -6.10 16.00
C THR A 393 22.98 -7.28 15.98
N VAL A 394 21.83 -7.11 15.31
CA VAL A 394 20.86 -8.17 15.08
C VAL A 394 20.71 -8.38 13.57
N THR A 395 20.81 -9.64 13.14
CA THR A 395 20.52 -10.04 11.76
C THR A 395 19.34 -10.99 11.77
N ALA A 396 18.39 -10.77 10.86
CA ALA A 396 17.26 -11.66 10.67
C ALA A 396 17.08 -11.94 9.18
N ARG A 397 16.70 -13.17 8.86
CA ARG A 397 16.39 -13.60 7.50
C ARG A 397 15.16 -14.49 7.53
N GLY A 398 14.36 -14.46 6.47
CA GLY A 398 13.19 -15.30 6.42
C GLY A 398 12.51 -15.32 5.07
N THR A 399 11.52 -16.19 4.96
CA THR A 399 10.59 -16.23 3.84
C THR A 399 9.17 -16.02 4.36
N LEU A 400 8.41 -15.21 3.65
CA LEU A 400 6.98 -14.99 3.86
C LEU A 400 6.22 -15.61 2.68
N GLY A 401 4.95 -15.95 2.85
CA GLY A 401 4.13 -16.44 1.73
C GLY A 401 4.06 -15.43 0.58
N SER A 402 3.59 -15.88 -0.59
CA SER A 402 3.51 -14.99 -1.77
C SER A 402 2.49 -13.86 -1.60
N ILE A 403 2.61 -12.79 -2.40
CA ILE A 403 1.65 -11.68 -2.40
C ILE A 403 0.25 -12.16 -2.81
N GLU A 404 0.15 -13.12 -3.72
CA GLU A 404 -1.14 -13.68 -4.14
C GLU A 404 -1.83 -14.41 -2.98
N ALA A 405 -1.06 -15.13 -2.15
CA ALA A 405 -1.60 -15.78 -0.95
C ALA A 405 -2.09 -14.76 0.09
N LEU A 406 -1.36 -13.64 0.24
CA LEU A 406 -1.72 -12.52 1.10
C LEU A 406 -3.03 -11.84 0.65
N LEU A 407 -3.16 -11.57 -0.64
CA LEU A 407 -4.35 -10.93 -1.25
C LEU A 407 -5.56 -11.87 -1.32
N ALA A 408 -5.35 -13.19 -1.41
CA ALA A 408 -6.44 -14.16 -1.48
C ALA A 408 -7.27 -14.24 -0.17
N SER A 409 -6.79 -13.66 0.95
CA SER A 409 -7.42 -13.55 2.29
C SER A 409 -7.84 -14.87 2.98
N LYS A 410 -7.91 -15.99 2.26
CA LYS A 410 -8.32 -17.31 2.75
C LYS A 410 -7.16 -18.28 3.00
N ALA A 411 -5.97 -17.99 2.46
CA ALA A 411 -4.81 -18.87 2.57
C ALA A 411 -4.01 -18.60 3.85
N ALA A 412 -3.42 -19.65 4.43
CA ALA A 412 -2.44 -19.51 5.49
C ALA A 412 -1.13 -18.93 4.91
N TRP A 413 -0.73 -17.76 5.37
CA TRP A 413 0.44 -17.05 4.89
C TRP A 413 1.67 -17.53 5.68
N ARG A 414 2.46 -18.42 5.06
CA ARG A 414 3.58 -19.10 5.72
C ARG A 414 4.69 -18.12 6.11
N ILE A 415 5.35 -18.41 7.22
CA ILE A 415 6.49 -17.65 7.75
C ILE A 415 7.57 -18.64 8.13
N ASP A 416 8.78 -18.42 7.65
CA ASP A 416 9.99 -19.06 8.13
C ASP A 416 10.99 -17.96 8.42
N ALA A 417 11.48 -17.86 9.64
CA ALA A 417 12.37 -16.80 10.07
C ALA A 417 13.47 -17.34 10.97
N GLU A 418 14.67 -16.80 10.79
CA GLU A 418 15.84 -17.05 11.63
C GLU A 418 16.43 -15.69 12.01
N MET A 419 16.84 -15.57 13.27
CA MET A 419 17.49 -14.40 13.83
C MET A 419 18.77 -14.83 14.51
N GLU A 420 19.84 -14.08 14.26
CA GLU A 420 21.18 -14.32 14.80
C GLU A 420 21.76 -13.02 15.37
N SER A 421 22.39 -13.16 16.53
CA SER A 421 23.09 -12.11 17.27
C SER A 421 24.13 -12.76 18.17
N ASP A 422 25.07 -11.98 18.69
CA ASP A 422 26.00 -12.38 19.75
C ASP A 422 25.32 -12.78 21.08
N TRP A 423 24.11 -12.31 21.35
CA TRP A 423 23.38 -12.58 22.62
C TRP A 423 22.11 -13.43 22.47
N LEU A 424 21.69 -13.71 21.23
CA LEU A 424 20.42 -14.35 20.91
C LEU A 424 20.48 -15.06 19.56
N SER A 425 20.02 -16.31 19.51
CA SER A 425 19.66 -16.96 18.26
C SER A 425 18.25 -17.52 18.35
N GLY A 426 17.50 -17.42 17.25
CA GLY A 426 16.08 -17.75 17.22
C GLY A 426 15.65 -18.28 15.87
N LYS A 427 14.76 -19.27 15.87
CA LYS A 427 14.07 -19.79 14.69
C LYS A 427 12.58 -19.79 14.94
N PHE A 428 11.83 -19.49 13.89
CA PHE A 428 10.38 -19.54 13.89
C PHE A 428 9.88 -20.09 12.56
N GLY A 429 9.04 -21.11 12.59
CA GLY A 429 8.39 -21.69 11.41
C GLY A 429 6.89 -21.81 11.66
N GLY A 430 6.07 -21.16 10.85
CA GLY A 430 4.63 -21.07 11.12
C GLY A 430 3.81 -20.49 9.98
N ALA A 431 2.62 -20.03 10.31
CA ALA A 431 1.73 -19.33 9.39
C ALA A 431 0.85 -18.29 10.09
N LEU A 432 0.58 -17.20 9.37
CA LEU A 432 -0.46 -16.22 9.68
C LEU A 432 -1.76 -16.60 8.98
N ARG A 433 -2.85 -16.75 9.73
CA ARG A 433 -4.20 -16.90 9.17
C ARG A 433 -4.89 -15.54 9.15
N LYS A 434 -5.51 -15.20 8.01
CA LYS A 434 -6.16 -13.91 7.78
C LYS A 434 -5.24 -12.71 8.15
N PRO A 435 -4.06 -12.60 7.50
CA PRO A 435 -3.07 -11.56 7.82
C PRO A 435 -3.57 -10.12 7.67
N LEU A 436 -4.67 -9.90 6.94
CA LEU A 436 -5.27 -8.58 6.71
C LEU A 436 -6.48 -8.27 7.63
N SER A 437 -6.87 -9.16 8.54
CA SER A 437 -8.02 -8.93 9.43
C SER A 437 -7.78 -9.38 10.88
N ASP A 438 -7.63 -10.68 11.13
CA ASP A 438 -7.72 -11.23 12.51
C ASP A 438 -6.35 -11.71 13.04
N GLY A 439 -5.33 -11.74 12.18
CA GLY A 439 -3.92 -11.87 12.56
C GLY A 439 -3.53 -13.06 13.45
N ARG A 440 -4.13 -14.25 13.26
CA ARG A 440 -3.80 -15.43 14.08
C ARG A 440 -2.46 -16.03 13.65
N ILE A 441 -1.52 -16.17 14.58
CA ILE A 441 -0.19 -16.76 14.36
C ILE A 441 -0.16 -18.16 14.97
N GLU A 442 0.29 -19.14 14.20
CA GLU A 442 0.55 -20.51 14.68
C GLU A 442 1.90 -20.97 14.16
N GLY A 443 2.74 -21.58 15.02
CA GLY A 443 4.04 -22.05 14.58
C GLY A 443 4.86 -22.75 15.65
N GLU A 444 6.05 -23.17 15.25
CA GLU A 444 7.09 -23.72 16.11
C GLU A 444 8.21 -22.70 16.25
N PHE A 445 8.84 -22.68 17.42
CA PHE A 445 9.94 -21.77 17.70
C PHE A 445 11.05 -22.47 18.48
N ASP A 446 12.27 -21.97 18.31
CA ASP A 446 13.47 -22.39 19.04
C ASP A 446 14.31 -21.15 19.30
N VAL A 447 14.55 -20.82 20.57
CA VAL A 447 15.25 -19.62 20.99
C VAL A 447 16.34 -19.99 21.98
N ARG A 448 17.54 -19.42 21.80
CA ARG A 448 18.67 -19.54 22.71
C ARG A 448 19.16 -18.15 23.07
N THR A 449 19.39 -17.91 24.36
CA THR A 449 19.86 -16.62 24.85
C THR A 449 20.94 -16.81 25.92
N GLY A 450 21.81 -15.82 26.08
CA GLY A 450 22.83 -15.85 27.14
C GLY A 450 22.25 -15.74 28.56
N THR A 451 21.14 -15.02 28.74
CA THR A 451 20.46 -14.81 30.03
C THR A 451 18.96 -14.53 29.83
N LEU A 452 18.14 -14.77 30.85
CA LEU A 452 16.74 -14.37 30.91
C LEU A 452 16.58 -12.85 30.75
N SER A 453 17.45 -12.05 31.35
CA SER A 453 17.46 -10.60 31.17
C SER A 453 17.56 -10.20 29.70
N SER A 454 18.46 -10.83 28.93
CA SER A 454 18.59 -10.54 27.49
C SER A 454 17.29 -10.82 26.72
N LEU A 455 16.56 -11.88 27.08
CA LEU A 455 15.24 -12.16 26.49
C LEU A 455 14.21 -11.09 26.89
N GLY A 456 14.25 -10.66 28.16
CA GLY A 456 13.41 -9.60 28.68
C GLY A 456 13.64 -8.27 27.98
N GLU A 457 14.90 -7.93 27.69
CA GLU A 457 15.26 -6.73 26.93
C GLU A 457 14.63 -6.70 25.54
N LEU A 458 14.61 -7.85 24.84
CA LEU A 458 13.95 -7.97 23.54
C LEU A 458 12.43 -7.83 23.64
N LEU A 459 11.83 -8.43 24.67
CA LEU A 459 10.38 -8.48 24.86
C LEU A 459 9.82 -7.22 25.55
N GLY A 460 10.69 -6.30 25.97
CA GLY A 460 10.31 -5.12 26.74
C GLY A 460 9.81 -5.43 28.15
N VAL A 461 10.24 -6.54 28.76
CA VAL A 461 9.87 -6.94 30.13
C VAL A 461 11.10 -7.11 31.01
N GLU A 462 11.02 -6.67 32.26
CA GLU A 462 12.11 -6.87 33.21
C GLU A 462 12.13 -8.33 33.65
N LEU A 463 13.15 -9.07 33.19
CA LEU A 463 13.41 -10.43 33.62
C LEU A 463 14.70 -10.50 34.44
N PRO A 464 14.73 -11.31 35.51
CA PRO A 464 15.89 -11.46 36.36
C PRO A 464 17.09 -12.03 35.59
N PRO A 465 18.34 -11.78 36.03
CA PRO A 465 19.51 -12.39 35.43
C PRO A 465 19.44 -13.92 35.56
N SER A 466 20.12 -14.66 34.69
CA SER A 466 20.14 -16.12 34.79
C SER A 466 21.36 -16.71 34.10
N ARG A 467 21.53 -18.03 34.25
CA ARG A 467 22.36 -18.84 33.36
C ARG A 467 21.76 -18.88 31.94
N PRO A 468 22.50 -19.38 30.94
CA PRO A 468 22.00 -19.50 29.57
C PRO A 468 20.66 -20.23 29.49
N VAL A 469 19.82 -19.74 28.58
CA VAL A 469 18.44 -20.19 28.42
C VAL A 469 18.23 -20.76 27.03
N ARG A 470 17.50 -21.86 26.97
CA ARG A 470 16.91 -22.39 25.74
C ARG A 470 15.41 -22.54 25.93
N LEU A 471 14.63 -22.04 24.99
CA LEU A 471 13.18 -22.18 24.95
C LEU A 471 12.76 -22.70 23.57
N SER A 472 12.01 -23.80 23.53
CA SER A 472 11.45 -24.32 22.29
C SER A 472 10.06 -24.89 22.50
N GLY A 473 9.22 -24.87 21.47
CA GLY A 473 7.87 -25.43 21.52
C GLY A 473 7.01 -24.93 20.38
N LYS A 474 5.70 -25.15 20.51
CA LYS A 474 4.68 -24.60 19.62
C LYS A 474 4.03 -23.39 20.25
N VAL A 475 3.67 -22.41 19.44
CA VAL A 475 2.93 -21.21 19.85
C VAL A 475 1.71 -21.01 18.96
N ALA A 476 0.60 -20.64 19.59
CA ALA A 476 -0.61 -20.17 18.92
C ALA A 476 -1.08 -18.88 19.61
N ARG A 477 -1.23 -17.81 18.82
CA ARG A 477 -1.70 -16.49 19.29
C ARG A 477 -2.84 -16.02 18.40
N ASP A 478 -3.98 -15.72 19.01
CA ASP A 478 -5.02 -14.84 18.47
C ASP A 478 -5.11 -13.59 19.36
N PRO A 479 -5.95 -12.58 19.07
CA PRO A 479 -5.99 -11.36 19.89
C PRO A 479 -6.26 -11.57 21.39
N GLU A 480 -7.04 -12.60 21.77
CA GLU A 480 -7.47 -12.83 23.16
C GLU A 480 -6.71 -13.95 23.88
N HIS A 481 -6.11 -14.89 23.15
CA HIS A 481 -5.47 -16.08 23.72
C HIS A 481 -4.05 -16.26 23.19
N LEU A 482 -3.13 -16.59 24.11
CA LEU A 482 -1.77 -17.04 23.81
C LEU A 482 -1.57 -18.43 24.40
N GLN A 483 -1.16 -19.39 23.59
CA GLN A 483 -0.93 -20.76 24.02
C GLN A 483 0.46 -21.22 23.56
N PHE A 484 1.19 -21.82 24.49
CA PHE A 484 2.39 -22.61 24.25
C PHE A 484 2.12 -24.07 24.56
N SER A 485 2.47 -24.94 23.61
CA SER A 485 2.33 -26.39 23.73
C SER A 485 3.67 -27.06 23.46
N ASP A 486 3.89 -28.23 24.08
CA ASP A 486 5.16 -28.95 23.99
C ASP A 486 6.36 -28.08 24.38
N LEU A 487 6.16 -27.18 25.37
CA LEU A 487 7.15 -26.22 25.81
C LEU A 487 8.31 -26.94 26.50
N GLN A 488 9.51 -26.60 26.09
CA GLN A 488 10.77 -27.09 26.63
C GLN A 488 11.62 -25.88 27.02
N PHE A 489 11.96 -25.78 28.30
CA PHE A 489 12.71 -24.65 28.86
C PHE A 489 13.92 -25.17 29.64
N ALA A 490 15.11 -24.88 29.13
CA ALA A 490 16.36 -25.11 29.83
C ALA A 490 16.85 -23.81 30.44
N LEU A 491 17.27 -23.84 31.70
CA LEU A 491 17.96 -22.74 32.38
C LEU A 491 19.15 -23.34 33.12
N GLY A 492 20.35 -23.14 32.58
CA GLY A 492 21.54 -23.82 33.09
C GLY A 492 21.41 -25.35 32.99
N GLU A 493 21.37 -26.03 34.13
CA GLU A 493 21.17 -27.48 34.23
C GLU A 493 19.73 -27.86 34.63
N SER A 494 18.89 -26.85 34.89
CA SER A 494 17.45 -27.02 35.11
C SER A 494 16.73 -27.22 33.79
N TRP A 495 15.75 -28.12 33.79
CA TRP A 495 14.93 -28.48 32.65
C TRP A 495 13.46 -28.55 33.04
N LEU A 496 12.65 -27.71 32.40
CA LEU A 496 11.22 -27.65 32.60
C LEU A 496 10.51 -28.00 31.29
N GLN A 497 9.44 -28.78 31.39
CA GLN A 497 8.58 -29.09 30.26
C GLN A 497 7.11 -28.92 30.61
N GLY A 498 6.29 -28.53 29.65
CA GLY A 498 4.88 -28.36 29.91
C GLY A 498 4.12 -27.56 28.86
N ASN A 499 2.98 -27.04 29.28
CA ASN A 499 2.13 -26.17 28.47
C ASN A 499 1.83 -24.89 29.25
N LEU A 500 1.68 -23.78 28.53
CA LEU A 500 1.30 -22.49 29.09
C LEU A 500 0.16 -21.91 28.26
N ALA A 501 -0.89 -21.40 28.91
CA ALA A 501 -1.95 -20.66 28.22
C ALA A 501 -2.26 -19.38 28.99
N TRP A 502 -2.43 -18.28 28.26
CA TRP A 502 -2.76 -16.96 28.78
C TRP A 502 -3.99 -16.41 28.06
N SER A 503 -4.91 -15.82 28.80
CA SER A 503 -6.11 -15.16 28.27
C SER A 503 -6.15 -13.69 28.70
N ASP A 504 -6.25 -12.79 27.71
CA ASP A 504 -6.34 -11.33 27.88
C ASP A 504 -7.78 -10.83 28.12
N LYS A 505 -8.71 -11.70 28.55
CA LYS A 505 -10.11 -11.33 28.83
C LYS A 505 -10.20 -10.40 30.05
N ALA A 506 -11.40 -9.87 30.31
CA ALA A 506 -11.70 -8.96 31.44
C ALA A 506 -11.21 -9.44 32.82
N SER A 507 -10.92 -10.73 32.98
CA SER A 507 -10.10 -11.26 34.07
C SER A 507 -8.93 -12.04 33.48
N PRO A 508 -7.71 -11.47 33.47
CA PRO A 508 -6.53 -12.13 32.95
C PRO A 508 -6.27 -13.43 33.70
N ARG A 509 -5.99 -14.50 32.95
CA ARG A 509 -5.75 -15.82 33.54
C ARG A 509 -4.57 -16.53 32.90
N LEU A 510 -3.70 -17.05 33.75
CA LEU A 510 -2.57 -17.90 33.39
C LEU A 510 -2.85 -19.37 33.75
N HIS A 511 -2.71 -20.27 32.79
CA HIS A 511 -2.70 -21.70 33.03
C HIS A 511 -1.30 -22.24 32.75
N VAL A 512 -0.71 -22.94 33.71
CA VAL A 512 0.58 -23.62 33.56
C VAL A 512 0.39 -25.08 33.95
N ALA A 513 0.75 -25.99 33.05
CA ALA A 513 0.80 -27.41 33.34
C ALA A 513 2.23 -27.90 33.14
N LEU A 514 2.95 -28.14 34.24
CA LEU A 514 4.31 -28.69 34.21
C LEU A 514 4.23 -30.20 34.21
N ALA A 515 4.81 -30.81 33.17
CA ALA A 515 5.08 -32.23 33.09
C ALA A 515 6.42 -32.54 33.81
N PRO A 516 6.85 -33.82 33.92
CA PRO A 516 8.02 -34.20 34.71
C PRO A 516 9.25 -33.33 34.40
N SER A 517 9.73 -32.61 35.41
CA SER A 517 10.72 -31.52 35.27
C SER A 517 11.76 -31.59 36.38
N VAL A 518 12.95 -31.03 36.13
CA VAL A 518 14.08 -30.99 37.07
C VAL A 518 14.50 -29.55 37.27
N ILE A 519 14.48 -29.09 38.52
CA ILE A 519 14.85 -27.73 38.90
C ILE A 519 15.99 -27.78 39.91
N ARG A 520 17.10 -27.12 39.61
CA ARG A 520 18.26 -27.03 40.50
C ARG A 520 18.26 -25.70 41.24
N PHE A 521 18.39 -25.73 42.56
CA PHE A 521 18.42 -24.53 43.38
C PHE A 521 19.63 -23.64 43.08
N GLU A 522 20.76 -24.20 42.64
CA GLU A 522 21.93 -23.42 42.22
C GLU A 522 21.57 -22.45 41.10
N ASP A 523 20.86 -22.95 40.09
CA ASP A 523 20.43 -22.16 38.94
C ASP A 523 19.43 -21.07 39.35
N LEU A 524 18.53 -21.38 40.29
CA LEU A 524 17.58 -20.40 40.85
C LEU A 524 18.24 -19.34 41.73
N ARG A 525 19.26 -19.67 42.52
CA ARG A 525 20.00 -18.72 43.38
C ARG A 525 20.71 -17.65 42.54
N HIS A 526 21.18 -18.00 41.35
CA HIS A 526 21.73 -17.02 40.42
C HIS A 526 20.68 -16.03 39.90
N THR A 527 19.40 -16.45 39.85
CA THR A 527 18.31 -15.64 39.32
C THR A 527 17.60 -14.81 40.39
N PHE A 528 17.33 -15.38 41.55
CA PHE A 528 16.58 -14.73 42.63
C PHE A 528 17.46 -14.27 43.80
N GLY A 529 18.78 -14.49 43.71
CA GLY A 529 19.73 -14.17 44.77
C GLY A 529 19.73 -15.19 45.92
N PRO A 530 20.62 -15.01 46.92
CA PRO A 530 20.60 -15.83 48.12
C PRO A 530 19.32 -15.56 48.94
N VAL A 531 18.55 -16.61 49.22
CA VAL A 531 17.42 -16.55 50.15
C VAL A 531 17.97 -16.28 51.55
N SER A 532 18.12 -15.00 51.90
CA SER A 532 18.56 -14.61 53.23
C SER A 532 17.37 -14.69 54.16
N ALA A 533 17.30 -15.75 54.97
CA ALA A 533 16.42 -15.78 56.12
C ALA A 533 16.84 -14.63 57.05
N ARG A 534 16.13 -13.50 56.98
CA ARG A 534 16.23 -12.50 58.03
C ARG A 534 15.69 -13.17 59.28
N ARG A 535 16.60 -13.57 60.17
CA ARG A 535 16.28 -14.08 61.48
C ARG A 535 15.66 -12.92 62.25
N THR A 536 14.36 -12.70 62.08
CA THR A 536 13.60 -11.89 63.03
C THR A 536 13.74 -12.65 64.35
N GLU A 537 14.31 -12.01 65.36
CA GLU A 537 14.44 -12.55 66.70
C GLU A 537 13.04 -12.77 67.31
N SER A 538 12.32 -13.78 66.83
CA SER A 538 11.17 -14.33 67.52
C SER A 538 11.69 -15.34 68.54
N LYS A 539 11.54 -14.99 69.82
CA LYS A 539 11.79 -15.88 70.97
C LYS A 539 11.25 -17.28 70.70
N GLU A 540 12.15 -18.26 70.89
CA GLU A 540 11.91 -19.70 71.06
C GLU A 540 10.55 -20.27 70.61
N SER A 541 10.57 -20.94 69.47
CA SER A 541 9.71 -22.10 69.21
C SER A 541 10.62 -23.32 69.11
N LYS A 542 10.65 -24.14 70.17
CA LYS A 542 11.21 -25.49 70.13
C LYS A 542 10.24 -26.37 69.33
N ASP A 543 10.79 -27.18 68.44
CA ASP A 543 10.10 -28.01 67.43
C ASP A 543 9.36 -27.23 66.33
N GLY A 544 10.03 -27.08 65.19
CA GLY A 544 9.43 -26.59 63.96
C GLY A 544 10.48 -26.35 62.90
N MET A 545 10.36 -27.04 61.76
CA MET A 545 11.24 -26.87 60.60
C MET A 545 11.27 -25.39 60.19
N ALA A 546 12.46 -24.81 60.09
CA ALA A 546 12.63 -23.42 59.68
C ALA A 546 12.26 -23.27 58.20
N ILE A 547 11.02 -22.84 57.93
CA ILE A 547 10.59 -22.44 56.59
C ILE A 547 11.21 -21.05 56.33
N PRO A 548 12.07 -20.88 55.31
CA PRO A 548 12.60 -19.56 54.99
C PRO A 548 11.46 -18.59 54.66
N ALA A 549 11.50 -17.38 55.22
CA ALA A 549 10.56 -16.31 54.92
C ALA A 549 10.84 -15.74 53.52
N ILE A 550 10.44 -16.48 52.49
CA ILE A 550 10.20 -15.92 51.17
C ILE A 550 8.91 -15.09 51.31
N PRO A 551 8.86 -13.81 50.90
CA PRO A 551 7.59 -13.11 50.81
C PRO A 551 6.75 -13.77 49.72
N LEU A 552 6.02 -14.83 50.10
CA LEU A 552 5.06 -15.56 49.27
C LEU A 552 3.80 -14.74 49.00
N THR A 553 3.71 -13.55 49.58
CA THR A 553 2.58 -12.63 49.54
C THR A 553 3.02 -11.30 48.94
N GLY A 554 2.23 -10.74 48.03
CA GLY A 554 2.58 -9.48 47.38
C GLY A 554 1.57 -9.04 46.33
N GLU A 555 1.81 -7.87 45.74
CA GLU A 555 0.91 -7.27 44.74
C GLU A 555 0.74 -8.14 43.48
N TRP A 556 1.74 -8.97 43.17
CA TRP A 556 1.70 -9.92 42.06
C TRP A 556 0.54 -10.93 42.17
N MET A 557 0.10 -11.28 43.39
CA MET A 557 -1.04 -12.20 43.59
C MET A 557 -2.38 -11.60 43.16
N ARG A 558 -2.45 -10.27 43.04
CA ARG A 558 -3.64 -9.54 42.60
C ARG A 558 -3.57 -9.16 41.11
N ALA A 559 -2.45 -9.44 40.44
CA ALA A 559 -2.22 -9.03 39.06
C ALA A 559 -2.98 -9.88 38.03
N ALA A 560 -3.14 -11.18 38.30
CA ALA A 560 -3.89 -12.10 37.44
C ALA A 560 -4.34 -13.36 38.22
N ASP A 561 -5.39 -14.01 37.73
CA ASP A 561 -5.72 -15.37 38.15
C ASP A 561 -4.69 -16.35 37.58
N ALA A 562 -4.40 -17.44 38.30
CA ALA A 562 -3.53 -18.48 37.80
C ALA A 562 -3.96 -19.88 38.24
N ASP A 563 -3.85 -20.86 37.35
CA ASP A 563 -3.94 -22.29 37.66
C ASP A 563 -2.60 -22.94 37.30
N LEU A 564 -1.96 -23.62 38.27
CA LEU A 564 -0.69 -24.33 38.10
C LEU A 564 -0.87 -25.79 38.47
N SER A 565 -0.62 -26.70 37.51
CA SER A 565 -0.58 -28.14 37.72
C SER A 565 0.87 -28.62 37.67
N LEU A 566 1.27 -29.43 38.65
CA LEU A 566 2.60 -29.99 38.79
C LEU A 566 2.52 -31.52 38.71
N ASP A 567 3.20 -32.11 37.73
CA ASP A 567 3.39 -33.55 37.57
C ASP A 567 4.89 -33.90 37.65
N ASP A 568 5.27 -34.63 38.69
CA ASP A 568 6.64 -35.09 39.01
C ASP A 568 7.73 -34.02 38.85
N VAL A 569 7.53 -32.85 39.48
CA VAL A 569 8.52 -31.76 39.44
C VAL A 569 9.54 -31.94 40.58
N LYS A 570 10.79 -32.22 40.22
CA LYS A 570 11.87 -32.54 41.17
C LYS A 570 12.77 -31.34 41.40
N PHE A 571 13.00 -31.03 42.67
CA PHE A 571 13.92 -29.99 43.11
C PHE A 571 15.21 -30.61 43.66
N PHE A 572 16.36 -30.13 43.19
CA PHE A 572 17.68 -30.57 43.60
C PHE A 572 18.47 -29.42 44.25
N ASP A 573 19.27 -29.76 45.26
CA ASP A 573 20.36 -28.92 45.79
C ASP A 573 21.60 -29.82 45.77
N ALA A 574 22.58 -29.45 44.95
CA ALA A 574 23.67 -30.29 44.46
C ALA A 574 23.15 -31.61 43.85
N ASP A 575 23.64 -32.76 44.32
CA ASP A 575 23.24 -34.08 43.81
C ASP A 575 22.09 -34.72 44.60
N ARG A 576 21.47 -33.97 45.52
CA ARG A 576 20.42 -34.50 46.41
C ARG A 576 19.05 -33.98 45.98
N VAL A 577 18.10 -34.91 45.79
CA VAL A 577 16.68 -34.55 45.65
C VAL A 577 16.21 -34.01 46.99
N LEU A 578 15.82 -32.73 46.99
CA LEU A 578 15.22 -32.11 48.16
C LEU A 578 13.75 -32.49 48.26
N VAL A 579 13.01 -32.34 47.16
CA VAL A 579 11.56 -32.54 47.11
C VAL A 579 11.11 -32.91 45.69
N ALA A 580 10.25 -33.91 45.56
CA ALA A 580 9.40 -34.10 44.38
C ALA A 580 7.99 -33.59 44.67
N LEU A 581 7.48 -32.67 43.84
CA LEU A 581 6.17 -32.04 43.99
C LEU A 581 5.18 -32.57 42.96
N ASN A 582 3.99 -32.92 43.44
CA ASN A 582 2.83 -33.25 42.64
C ASN A 582 1.59 -32.56 43.23
N GLY A 583 0.80 -31.85 42.43
CA GLY A 583 -0.42 -31.21 42.91
C GLY A 583 -0.90 -30.04 42.07
N GLU A 584 -1.93 -29.36 42.58
CA GLU A 584 -2.56 -28.23 41.91
C GLU A 584 -2.55 -27.00 42.82
N LEU A 585 -2.23 -25.86 42.22
CA LEU A 585 -2.27 -24.55 42.84
C LEU A 585 -3.21 -23.66 42.04
N ARG A 586 -4.07 -22.91 42.74
CA ARG A 586 -5.05 -22.03 42.12
C ARG A 586 -5.06 -20.67 42.81
N LEU A 587 -4.76 -19.62 42.06
CA LEU A 587 -4.83 -18.24 42.46
C LEU A 587 -6.06 -17.60 41.82
N VAL A 588 -7.01 -17.14 42.65
CA VAL A 588 -8.19 -16.40 42.19
C VAL A 588 -8.33 -15.14 43.01
N ASN A 589 -8.31 -13.97 42.34
CA ASN A 589 -8.52 -12.67 42.98
C ASN A 589 -7.67 -12.45 44.26
N GLY A 590 -6.37 -12.77 44.22
CA GLY A 590 -5.48 -12.60 45.38
C GLY A 590 -5.55 -13.68 46.45
N ARG A 591 -6.35 -14.74 46.25
CA ARG A 591 -6.38 -15.91 47.13
C ARG A 591 -5.74 -17.11 46.44
N LEU A 592 -4.63 -17.60 46.97
CA LEU A 592 -3.95 -18.82 46.52
C LEU A 592 -4.42 -20.01 47.35
N GLU A 593 -4.87 -21.05 46.67
CA GLU A 593 -5.24 -22.35 47.22
C GLU A 593 -4.26 -23.40 46.68
N VAL A 594 -3.66 -24.16 47.58
CA VAL A 594 -2.73 -25.26 47.29
C VAL A 594 -3.41 -26.52 47.78
N ASN A 595 -3.78 -27.40 46.86
CA ASN A 595 -4.56 -28.59 47.16
C ASN A 595 -3.74 -29.85 46.88
N ASN A 596 -3.68 -30.74 47.88
CA ASN A 596 -3.03 -32.04 47.80
C ASN A 596 -1.59 -31.99 47.28
N LEU A 597 -0.81 -30.97 47.66
CA LEU A 597 0.59 -30.88 47.25
C LEU A 597 1.38 -32.00 47.95
N ARG A 598 1.70 -33.05 47.21
CA ARG A 598 2.47 -34.19 47.70
C ARG A 598 3.95 -33.85 47.55
N SER A 599 4.65 -33.91 48.68
CA SER A 599 6.10 -33.80 48.77
C SER A 599 6.67 -35.16 49.14
N ALA A 600 7.56 -35.69 48.28
CA ALA A 600 8.47 -36.76 48.63
C ALA A 600 9.87 -36.16 48.77
N ALA A 601 10.22 -35.72 49.98
CA ALA A 601 11.61 -35.44 50.34
C ALA A 601 12.34 -36.77 50.61
N SER A 602 13.62 -36.72 50.97
CA SER A 602 14.39 -37.90 51.47
C SER A 602 13.87 -38.50 52.80
N GLY A 603 12.58 -38.33 53.10
CA GLY A 603 11.83 -38.80 54.27
C GLY A 603 10.40 -39.22 53.92
N ALA A 604 9.48 -39.18 54.90
CA ALA A 604 8.12 -39.67 54.72
C ALA A 604 7.29 -38.80 53.75
N PRO A 605 6.41 -39.42 52.91
CA PRO A 605 5.50 -38.67 52.05
C PRO A 605 4.63 -37.72 52.87
N THR A 606 4.65 -36.44 52.49
CA THR A 606 3.91 -35.39 53.17
C THR A 606 2.89 -34.79 52.20
N VAL A 607 1.67 -34.57 52.65
CA VAL A 607 0.64 -33.84 51.89
C VAL A 607 0.47 -32.46 52.51
N VAL A 608 0.58 -31.43 51.70
CA VAL A 608 0.41 -30.04 52.11
C VAL A 608 -0.86 -29.49 51.47
N ASN A 609 -1.74 -28.97 52.30
CA ASN A 609 -2.87 -28.13 51.88
C ASN A 609 -2.63 -26.74 52.46
N MET A 610 -2.69 -25.70 51.63
CA MET A 610 -2.39 -24.33 52.07
C MET A 610 -3.33 -23.35 51.41
N THR A 611 -3.75 -22.33 52.16
CA THR A 611 -4.47 -21.17 51.65
C THR A 611 -3.74 -19.91 52.07
N ILE A 612 -3.52 -19.02 51.12
CA ILE A 612 -2.92 -17.71 51.33
C ILE A 612 -3.90 -16.66 50.78
N ASP A 613 -4.39 -15.77 51.64
CA ASP A 613 -5.30 -14.68 51.28
C ASP A 613 -4.57 -13.34 51.34
N ALA A 614 -4.10 -12.86 50.19
CA ALA A 614 -3.39 -11.61 50.02
C ALA A 614 -4.33 -10.39 49.82
N ARG A 615 -5.64 -10.56 50.04
CA ARG A 615 -6.60 -9.43 50.08
C ARG A 615 -6.57 -8.72 51.44
N ARG A 616 -5.87 -9.27 52.42
CA ARG A 616 -5.66 -8.71 53.76
C ARG A 616 -4.19 -8.28 53.91
N ASP A 617 -3.94 -7.26 54.74
CA ASP A 617 -2.59 -6.81 55.10
C ASP A 617 -2.44 -6.85 56.63
N PRO A 618 -1.57 -7.71 57.19
CA PRO A 618 -0.77 -8.72 56.50
C PRO A 618 -1.65 -9.84 55.92
N ALA A 619 -1.15 -10.51 54.88
CA ALA A 619 -1.85 -11.63 54.24
C ALA A 619 -2.11 -12.77 55.24
N GLU A 620 -3.31 -13.36 55.18
CA GLU A 620 -3.68 -14.47 56.04
C GLU A 620 -3.20 -15.80 55.44
N VAL A 621 -2.49 -16.62 56.23
CA VAL A 621 -1.95 -17.92 55.78
C VAL A 621 -2.49 -19.03 56.67
N ASN A 622 -3.17 -20.00 56.06
CA ASN A 622 -3.69 -21.19 56.71
C ASN A 622 -3.10 -22.43 56.03
N ALA A 623 -2.34 -23.24 56.78
CA ALA A 623 -1.68 -24.43 56.23
C ALA A 623 -1.98 -25.66 57.10
N VAL A 624 -2.29 -26.77 56.45
CA VAL A 624 -2.45 -28.10 57.05
C VAL A 624 -1.45 -29.03 56.39
N ILE A 625 -0.61 -29.65 57.21
CA ILE A 625 0.46 -30.55 56.76
C ILE A 625 0.18 -31.92 57.35
N ASP A 626 -0.17 -32.87 56.48
CA ASP A 626 -0.38 -34.26 56.86
C ASP A 626 0.86 -35.08 56.47
N ALA A 627 1.73 -35.33 57.44
CA ALA A 627 2.84 -36.26 57.31
C ALA A 627 2.37 -37.65 57.75
N LYS A 628 2.43 -38.65 56.86
CA LYS A 628 2.23 -40.04 57.29
C LYS A 628 3.49 -40.47 58.06
N SER A 629 3.37 -40.67 59.38
CA SER A 629 4.42 -41.33 60.15
C SER A 629 4.68 -42.72 59.57
N ILE A 630 5.96 -43.04 59.35
CA ILE A 630 6.42 -44.40 59.05
C ILE A 630 6.27 -45.26 60.31
#